data_AF-A0A963Q9I9-F1
#
_entry.id   AF-A0A963Q9I9-F1
#
_cell.length_a   1.000
_cell.length_b   1.000
_cell.length_c   1.000
_cell.angle_alpha   90.00
_cell.angle_beta   90.00
_cell.angle_gamma   90.00
#
_symmetry.space_group_name_H-M   'P 1'
#
loop_
_entity.id
_entity.type
_entity.pdbx_description
1 polymer ?
#
loop_
_entity_poly.entity_id
_entity_poly.type
_entity_poly.pdbx_seq_one_letter_code
_entity_poly.pdbx_strand_id
1 'polypeptide(L)'
;MAIPSQPITHLLYLHGFRSSPHSTKARIMAARVARDHPAVTWWCPQLPASPRQAMDMLVQGTAQWPDARMAVVGSSLGGYYATWLAEQRACKAVLLNPAVFAARDLARHIGTHPVWHDPSQQIEFTREHVDELRTLQAGGPADAARY
;
A
#
# COMPACT_ATOMS: atom_id res chain seq x y z
N MET A 1 -8.08 -5.35 29.91
CA MET A 1 -8.43 -6.62 29.23
C MET A 1 -8.34 -6.35 27.74
N ALA A 2 -7.35 -6.92 27.04
CA ALA A 2 -7.22 -6.71 25.59
C ALA A 2 -8.40 -7.41 24.90
N ILE A 3 -9.20 -6.67 24.14
CA ILE A 3 -10.26 -7.25 23.31
C ILE A 3 -9.58 -8.22 22.34
N PRO A 4 -9.96 -9.52 22.27
CA PRO A 4 -9.36 -10.44 21.33
C PRO A 4 -9.55 -9.88 19.91
N SER A 5 -8.45 -9.62 19.22
CA SER A 5 -8.53 -9.00 17.90
C SER A 5 -9.25 -9.94 16.95
N GLN A 6 -10.30 -9.45 16.30
CA GLN A 6 -11.10 -10.24 15.37
C GLN A 6 -10.23 -10.79 14.23
N PRO A 7 -10.54 -11.98 13.69
CA PRO A 7 -9.79 -12.55 12.58
C PRO A 7 -9.93 -11.67 11.34
N ILE A 8 -8.80 -11.45 10.67
CA ILE A 8 -8.72 -10.71 9.41
C ILE A 8 -9.46 -11.50 8.33
N THR A 9 -10.36 -10.84 7.62
CA THR A 9 -11.10 -11.39 6.47
C THR A 9 -10.73 -10.74 5.16
N HIS A 10 -10.12 -9.56 5.19
CA HIS A 10 -9.71 -8.85 3.98
C HIS A 10 -8.25 -8.40 4.10
N LEU A 11 -7.46 -8.66 3.07
CA LEU A 11 -6.04 -8.33 3.05
C LEU A 11 -5.71 -7.58 1.77
N LEU A 12 -5.26 -6.33 1.93
CA LEU A 12 -4.81 -5.46 0.86
C LEU A 12 -3.28 -5.47 0.80
N TYR A 13 -2.69 -5.70 -0.37
CA TYR A 13 -1.25 -5.56 -0.60
C TYR A 13 -0.92 -4.40 -1.53
N LEU A 14 -0.06 -3.51 -1.06
CA LEU A 14 0.39 -2.32 -1.78
C LEU A 14 1.88 -2.46 -2.17
N HIS A 15 2.13 -2.48 -3.48
CA HIS A 15 3.48 -2.57 -4.03
C HIS A 15 4.22 -1.22 -4.01
N GLY A 16 5.54 -1.26 -4.23
CA GLY A 16 6.39 -0.07 -4.24
C GLY A 16 6.35 0.71 -5.56
N PHE A 17 7.14 1.80 -5.60
CA PHE A 17 7.34 2.62 -6.78
C PHE A 17 7.81 1.78 -7.98
N ARG A 18 7.25 2.05 -9.17
CA ARG A 18 7.54 1.33 -10.44
C ARG A 18 7.32 -0.19 -10.41
N SER A 19 6.66 -0.71 -9.37
CA SER A 19 6.34 -2.13 -9.22
C SER A 19 4.91 -2.41 -9.66
N SER A 20 4.45 -3.65 -9.46
CA SER A 20 3.14 -4.12 -9.87
C SER A 20 2.65 -5.28 -8.99
N PRO A 21 1.38 -5.71 -9.14
CA PRO A 21 0.88 -6.95 -8.53
C PRO A 21 1.66 -8.21 -8.91
N HIS A 22 2.47 -8.15 -9.99
CA HIS A 22 3.31 -9.26 -10.42
C HIS A 22 4.68 -9.30 -9.73
N SER A 23 4.97 -8.38 -8.80
CA SER A 23 6.22 -8.40 -8.06
C SER A 23 6.42 -9.70 -7.29
N THR A 24 7.68 -10.12 -7.13
CA THR A 24 8.03 -11.35 -6.40
C THR A 24 7.39 -11.40 -5.02
N LYS A 25 7.40 -10.28 -4.27
CA LYS A 25 6.80 -10.19 -2.94
C LYS A 25 5.28 -10.33 -2.97
N ALA A 26 4.61 -9.64 -3.90
CA ALA A 26 3.16 -9.75 -4.06
C ALA A 26 2.74 -11.18 -4.43
N ARG A 27 3.45 -11.83 -5.36
CA ARG A 27 3.17 -13.21 -5.78
C ARG A 27 3.39 -14.22 -4.66
N ILE A 28 4.49 -14.10 -3.91
CA ILE A 28 4.76 -14.97 -2.75
C ILE A 28 3.66 -14.81 -1.71
N MET A 29 3.27 -13.58 -1.39
CA MET A 29 2.23 -13.33 -0.39
C MET A 29 0.85 -13.79 -0.87
N ALA A 30 0.48 -13.54 -2.12
CA ALA A 30 -0.77 -14.03 -2.69
C ALA A 30 -0.86 -15.57 -2.64
N ALA A 31 0.22 -16.27 -3.01
CA ALA A 31 0.27 -17.72 -2.94
C ALA A 31 0.18 -18.24 -1.49
N ARG A 32 0.81 -17.53 -0.54
CA ARG A 32 0.74 -17.85 0.89
C ARG A 32 -0.68 -17.70 1.43
N VAL A 33 -1.34 -16.59 1.11
CA VAL A 33 -2.71 -16.28 1.53
C VAL A 33 -3.68 -17.29 0.94
N ALA A 34 -3.59 -17.57 -0.36
CA ALA A 34 -4.46 -18.53 -1.02
C ALA A 34 -4.34 -19.95 -0.43
N ARG A 35 -3.12 -20.37 -0.05
CA ARG A 35 -2.88 -21.70 0.51
C ARG A 35 -3.30 -21.81 1.98
N ASP A 36 -2.92 -20.86 2.81
CA ASP A 36 -3.07 -20.96 4.26
C ASP A 36 -4.35 -20.29 4.78
N HIS A 37 -4.90 -19.34 4.03
CA HIS A 37 -6.07 -18.53 4.41
C HIS A 37 -7.04 -18.33 3.22
N PRO A 38 -7.57 -19.41 2.62
CA PRO A 38 -8.38 -19.34 1.39
C PRO A 38 -9.68 -18.54 1.53
N ALA A 39 -10.17 -18.34 2.75
CA ALA A 39 -11.37 -17.55 3.03
C ALA A 39 -11.09 -16.03 3.12
N VAL A 40 -9.82 -15.60 3.11
CA VAL A 40 -9.46 -14.19 3.13
C VAL A 40 -9.61 -13.60 1.74
N THR A 41 -10.38 -12.51 1.65
CA THR A 41 -10.45 -11.69 0.45
C THR A 41 -9.10 -11.00 0.23
N TRP A 42 -8.37 -11.43 -0.79
CA TRP A 42 -7.10 -10.85 -1.19
C TRP A 42 -7.29 -9.79 -2.27
N TRP A 43 -6.70 -8.61 -2.08
CA TRP A 43 -6.64 -7.58 -3.11
C TRP A 43 -5.22 -7.01 -3.25
N CYS A 44 -4.71 -7.00 -4.48
CA CYS A 44 -3.45 -6.37 -4.83
C CYS A 44 -3.62 -5.62 -6.16
N PRO A 45 -4.11 -4.37 -6.12
CA PRO A 45 -4.34 -3.60 -7.33
C PRO A 45 -3.03 -3.10 -7.93
N GLN A 46 -3.05 -2.84 -9.25
CA GLN A 46 -2.04 -2.01 -9.87
C GLN A 46 -2.28 -0.57 -9.44
N LEU A 47 -1.28 0.04 -8.81
CA LEU A 47 -1.37 1.43 -8.36
C LEU A 47 -1.02 2.39 -9.51
N PRO A 48 -1.77 3.50 -9.68
CA PRO A 48 -1.42 4.56 -10.62
C PRO A 48 -0.17 5.32 -10.15
N ALA A 49 0.42 6.08 -11.07
CA ALA A 49 1.61 6.88 -10.78
C ALA A 49 1.33 8.02 -9.78
N SER A 50 0.14 8.62 -9.87
CA SER A 50 -0.33 9.68 -8.97
C SER A 50 -0.68 9.11 -7.59
N PRO A 51 -0.01 9.54 -6.51
CA PRO A 51 -0.39 9.18 -5.15
C PRO A 51 -1.84 9.53 -4.80
N ARG A 52 -2.35 10.69 -5.25
CA ARG A 52 -3.75 11.07 -5.00
C ARG A 52 -4.71 10.08 -5.64
N GLN A 53 -4.54 9.80 -6.93
CA GLN A 53 -5.37 8.81 -7.64
C GLN A 53 -5.25 7.42 -7.01
N ALA A 54 -4.06 7.05 -6.52
CA ALA A 54 -3.87 5.80 -5.81
C ALA A 54 -4.71 5.78 -4.52
N MET A 55 -4.72 6.86 -3.74
CA MET A 55 -5.51 6.90 -2.50
C MET A 55 -7.00 6.86 -2.79
N ASP A 56 -7.47 7.62 -3.78
CA ASP A 56 -8.87 7.60 -4.21
C ASP A 56 -9.31 6.19 -4.61
N MET A 57 -8.49 5.50 -5.42
CA MET A 57 -8.72 4.11 -5.82
C MET A 57 -8.79 3.17 -4.61
N LEU A 58 -7.87 3.30 -3.64
CA LEU A 58 -7.82 2.43 -2.47
C LEU A 58 -9.00 2.67 -1.53
N VAL A 59 -9.38 3.93 -1.29
CA VAL A 59 -10.55 4.29 -0.48
C VAL A 59 -11.82 3.73 -1.11
N GLN A 60 -12.01 3.93 -2.42
CA GLN A 60 -13.17 3.43 -3.13
C GLN A 60 -13.22 1.89 -3.14
N GLY A 61 -12.10 1.24 -3.49
CA GLY A 61 -12.05 -0.22 -3.61
C GLY A 61 -12.16 -0.97 -2.27
N THR A 62 -11.83 -0.31 -1.15
CA THR A 62 -12.02 -0.86 0.21
C THR A 62 -13.24 -0.30 0.94
N ALA A 63 -14.10 0.49 0.29
CA ALA A 63 -15.19 1.19 0.97
C ALA A 63 -16.17 0.25 1.72
N GLN A 64 -16.40 -0.95 1.17
CA GLN A 64 -17.29 -1.96 1.75
C GLN A 64 -16.58 -2.94 2.71
N TRP A 65 -15.27 -2.77 2.92
CA TRP A 65 -14.49 -3.67 3.77
C TRP A 65 -14.69 -3.34 5.26
N PRO A 66 -14.79 -4.35 6.13
CA PRO A 66 -14.90 -4.13 7.57
C PRO A 66 -13.55 -3.69 8.18
N ASP A 67 -13.46 -2.45 8.64
CA ASP A 67 -12.25 -1.83 9.21
C ASP A 67 -11.54 -2.70 10.26
N ALA A 68 -12.30 -3.19 11.24
CA ALA A 68 -11.78 -4.01 12.34
C ALA A 68 -11.31 -5.42 11.91
N ARG A 69 -11.62 -5.84 10.68
CA ARG A 69 -11.29 -7.16 10.12
C ARG A 69 -10.53 -7.06 8.80
N MET A 70 -10.04 -5.89 8.44
CA MET A 70 -9.12 -5.72 7.32
C MET A 70 -7.71 -5.43 7.81
N ALA A 71 -6.73 -5.81 6.99
CA ALA A 71 -5.36 -5.39 7.16
C ALA A 71 -4.75 -4.95 5.83
N VAL A 72 -3.76 -4.06 5.91
CA VAL A 72 -2.99 -3.57 4.76
C VAL A 72 -1.52 -3.91 4.91
N VAL A 73 -0.94 -4.53 3.89
CA VAL A 73 0.50 -4.79 3.81
C VAL A 73 1.08 -3.87 2.76
N GLY A 74 2.13 -3.13 3.11
CA GLY A 74 2.77 -2.20 2.18
C GLY A 74 4.27 -2.40 2.13
N SER A 75 4.85 -2.41 0.92
CA SER A 75 6.31 -2.48 0.76
C SER A 75 6.90 -1.27 0.07
N SER A 76 8.01 -0.73 0.58
CA SER A 76 8.64 0.51 0.07
C SER A 76 7.61 1.64 0.01
N LEU A 77 7.36 2.24 -1.16
CA LEU A 77 6.31 3.25 -1.35
C LEU A 77 4.92 2.73 -0.95
N GLY A 78 4.62 1.45 -1.18
CA GLY A 78 3.37 0.86 -0.72
C GLY A 78 3.23 0.87 0.80
N GLY A 79 4.34 0.87 1.55
CA GLY A 79 4.34 1.03 3.01
C GLY A 79 3.92 2.43 3.46
N TYR A 80 4.26 3.45 2.66
CA TYR A 80 3.80 4.82 2.89
C TYR A 80 2.28 4.93 2.74
N TYR A 81 1.75 4.34 1.66
CA TYR A 81 0.31 4.26 1.41
C TYR A 81 -0.43 3.40 2.44
N ALA A 82 0.16 2.28 2.85
CA ALA A 82 -0.39 1.41 3.89
C ALA A 82 -0.52 2.15 5.22
N THR A 83 0.48 2.95 5.58
CA THR A 83 0.45 3.79 6.78
C THR A 83 -0.68 4.80 6.69
N TRP A 84 -0.79 5.54 5.58
CA TRP A 84 -1.87 6.51 5.38
C TRP A 84 -3.25 5.87 5.51
N LEU A 85 -3.50 4.76 4.80
CA LEU A 85 -4.81 4.09 4.81
C LEU A 85 -5.15 3.49 6.18
N ALA A 86 -4.17 2.92 6.88
CA ALA A 86 -4.35 2.36 8.21
C ALA A 86 -4.75 3.43 9.24
N GLU A 87 -4.20 4.64 9.10
CA GLU A 87 -4.60 5.78 9.92
C GLU A 87 -6.03 6.24 9.61
N GLN A 88 -6.41 6.31 8.33
CA GLN A 88 -7.77 6.69 7.93
C GLN A 88 -8.84 5.68 8.38
N ARG A 89 -8.52 4.38 8.37
CA ARG A 89 -9.47 3.29 8.58
C ARG A 89 -9.36 2.63 9.95
N ALA A 90 -8.45 3.08 10.80
CA ALA A 90 -8.14 2.46 12.09
C ALA A 90 -7.87 0.93 12.00
N CYS A 91 -7.30 0.46 10.88
CA CYS A 91 -7.09 -0.96 10.61
C CYS A 91 -5.63 -1.38 10.85
N LYS A 92 -5.37 -2.70 10.84
CA LYS A 92 -4.01 -3.23 11.05
C LYS A 92 -3.13 -3.01 9.81
N ALA A 93 -1.84 -2.75 10.01
CA ALA A 93 -0.87 -2.58 8.95
C ALA A 93 0.38 -3.43 9.16
N VAL A 94 1.00 -3.89 8.07
CA VAL A 94 2.34 -4.49 8.09
C VAL A 94 3.21 -3.76 7.07
N LEU A 95 4.33 -3.21 7.53
CA LEU A 95 5.21 -2.37 6.71
C LEU A 95 6.52 -3.09 6.39
N LEU A 96 6.78 -3.32 5.11
CA LEU A 96 7.96 -4.02 4.60
C LEU A 96 8.97 -3.03 4.02
N ASN A 97 9.96 -2.63 4.82
CA ASN A 97 10.95 -1.60 4.48
C ASN A 97 10.27 -0.34 3.89
N PRO A 98 9.38 0.34 4.66
CA PRO A 98 8.56 1.44 4.15
C PRO A 98 9.38 2.67 3.78
N ALA A 99 8.93 3.40 2.75
CA ALA A 99 9.46 4.71 2.41
C ALA A 99 8.86 5.79 3.33
N VAL A 100 9.38 5.94 4.55
CA VAL A 100 8.85 6.86 5.57
C VAL A 100 8.81 8.31 5.09
N PHE A 101 9.84 8.74 4.35
CA PHE A 101 9.94 10.09 3.80
C PHE A 101 9.79 10.09 2.28
N ALA A 102 8.70 9.50 1.77
CA ALA A 102 8.49 9.23 0.35
C ALA A 102 8.72 10.46 -0.56
N ALA A 103 8.18 11.63 -0.20
CA ALA A 103 8.35 12.83 -1.02
C ALA A 103 9.82 13.28 -1.12
N ARG A 104 10.57 13.22 -0.01
CA ARG A 104 12.01 13.56 0.01
C ARG A 104 12.79 12.55 -0.84
N ASP A 105 12.53 11.27 -0.62
CA ASP A 105 13.32 10.18 -1.21
C ASP A 105 13.03 9.98 -2.70
N LEU A 106 11.79 10.26 -3.14
CA LEU A 106 11.36 10.12 -4.53
C LEU A 106 11.54 11.38 -5.38
N ALA A 107 11.82 12.55 -4.80
CA ALA A 107 12.05 13.78 -5.56
C ALA A 107 13.20 13.65 -6.59
N ARG A 108 14.23 12.87 -6.28
CA ARG A 108 15.36 12.58 -7.19
C ARG A 108 14.99 11.64 -8.35
N HIS A 109 13.79 11.08 -8.32
CA HIS A 109 13.29 10.13 -9.31
C HIS A 109 12.21 10.76 -10.22
N ILE A 110 12.08 12.10 -10.26
CA ILE A 110 11.24 12.78 -11.26
C ILE A 110 11.75 12.43 -12.67
N GLY A 111 10.82 12.10 -13.56
CA GLY A 111 11.07 11.69 -14.93
C GLY A 111 10.31 10.42 -15.30
N THR A 112 10.63 9.88 -16.47
CA THR A 112 9.99 8.68 -17.00
C THR A 112 10.86 7.45 -16.69
N HIS A 113 10.23 6.39 -16.19
CA HIS A 113 10.93 5.17 -15.80
C HIS A 113 10.24 3.92 -16.32
N PRO A 114 10.98 2.86 -16.68
CA PRO A 114 10.37 1.58 -16.99
C PRO A 114 9.75 0.94 -15.74
N VAL A 115 8.63 0.23 -15.93
CA VAL A 115 8.04 -0.65 -14.92
C VAL A 115 8.96 -1.85 -14.72
N TRP A 116 9.21 -2.24 -13.47
CA TRP A 116 10.20 -3.29 -13.16
C TRP A 116 9.86 -4.67 -13.73
N HIS A 117 8.57 -4.97 -13.89
CA HIS A 117 8.07 -6.27 -14.32
C HIS A 117 7.59 -6.29 -15.77
N ASP A 118 7.59 -5.14 -16.43
CA ASP A 118 7.28 -5.00 -17.85
C ASP A 118 8.06 -3.81 -18.42
N PRO A 119 9.25 -4.04 -19.01
CA PRO A 119 10.09 -2.96 -19.53
C PRO A 119 9.48 -2.28 -20.77
N SER A 120 8.42 -2.84 -21.38
CA SER A 120 7.69 -2.17 -22.46
C SER A 120 6.78 -1.05 -21.94
N GLN A 121 6.47 -1.07 -20.63
CA GLN A 121 5.66 -0.06 -19.98
C GLN A 121 6.53 0.97 -19.27
N GLN A 122 6.05 2.21 -19.27
CA GLN A 122 6.70 3.32 -18.59
C GLN A 122 5.73 4.02 -17.63
N ILE A 123 6.29 4.53 -16.54
CA ILE A 123 5.61 5.39 -15.58
C ILE A 123 6.27 6.76 -15.64
N GLU A 124 5.45 7.78 -15.89
CA GLU A 124 5.86 9.17 -15.70
C GLU A 124 5.68 9.56 -14.23
N PHE A 125 6.75 10.05 -13.61
CA PHE A 125 6.73 10.54 -12.24
C PHE A 125 7.10 12.03 -12.22
N THR A 126 6.12 12.88 -11.89
CA THR A 126 6.25 14.33 -12.03
C THR A 126 6.52 15.00 -10.68
N ARG A 127 6.81 16.31 -10.72
CA ARG A 127 6.88 17.13 -9.51
C ARG A 127 5.54 17.17 -8.77
N GLU A 128 4.42 17.19 -9.50
CA GLU A 128 3.08 17.13 -8.92
C GLU A 128 2.89 15.87 -8.08
N HIS A 129 3.36 14.70 -8.56
CA HIS A 129 3.30 13.46 -7.76
C HIS A 129 4.12 13.57 -6.47
N VAL A 130 5.23 14.32 -6.45
CA VAL A 130 5.99 14.57 -5.22
C VAL A 130 5.19 15.46 -4.26
N ASP A 131 4.47 16.46 -4.76
CA ASP A 131 3.61 17.32 -3.96
C ASP A 131 2.39 16.58 -3.41
N GLU A 132 1.81 15.67 -4.20
CA GLU A 132 0.78 14.74 -3.73
C GLU A 132 1.30 13.87 -2.59
N LEU A 133 2.53 13.32 -2.69
CA LEU A 133 3.15 12.61 -1.56
C LEU A 133 3.28 13.50 -0.32
N ARG A 134 3.73 14.76 -0.44
CA ARG A 134 3.82 15.66 0.72
C ARG A 134 2.47 15.86 1.41
N THR A 135 1.41 15.97 0.62
CA THR A 135 0.03 16.16 1.12
C THR A 135 -0.45 14.95 1.91
N LEU A 136 -0.03 13.74 1.52
CA LEU A 136 -0.40 12.49 2.17
C LEU A 136 0.39 12.19 3.46
N GLN A 137 1.37 13.02 3.84
CA GLN A 137 2.26 12.70 4.93
C GLN A 137 1.53 12.65 6.28
N ALA A 138 1.18 11.44 6.70
CA ALA A 138 0.70 11.16 8.04
C ALA A 138 1.85 11.30 9.06
N GLY A 139 1.53 11.86 10.23
CA GLY A 139 2.47 12.01 11.33
C GLY A 139 2.76 10.68 12.02
N GLY A 140 3.54 9.79 11.40
CA GLY A 140 3.91 8.48 11.96
C GLY A 140 2.72 7.58 12.36
N PRO A 141 2.99 6.38 12.92
CA PRO A 141 1.95 5.53 13.50
C PRO A 141 1.32 6.22 14.72
N ALA A 142 0.01 6.50 14.69
CA ALA A 142 -0.68 7.11 15.83
C ALA A 142 -0.96 6.09 16.96
N ASP A 143 -1.03 4.80 16.60
CA ASP A 143 -1.13 3.69 17.56
C ASP A 143 -0.24 2.54 17.09
N ALA A 144 0.85 2.31 17.82
CA ALA A 144 1.82 1.27 17.52
C ALA A 144 1.23 -0.16 17.62
N ALA A 145 0.11 -0.36 18.34
CA ALA A 145 -0.53 -1.67 18.45
C ALA A 145 -1.19 -2.15 17.14
N ARG A 146 -1.34 -1.26 16.15
CA ARG A 146 -1.85 -1.61 14.81
C ARG A 146 -0.76 -2.14 13.85
N TYR A 147 0.51 -2.10 14.24
CA TYR A 147 1.68 -2.35 13.38
C TYR A 147 2.49 -3.59 13.80
#